data_AF-A0A4P9WII1-F1
#
_entry.id   AF-A0A4P9WII1-F1
#
_cell.length_a   1.000
_cell.length_b   1.000
_cell.length_c   1.000
_cell.angle_alpha   90.00
_cell.angle_beta   90.00
_cell.angle_gamma   90.00
#
_symmetry.space_group_name_H-M   'P 1'
#
loop_
_entity.id
_entity.type
_entity.pdbx_description
1 polymer ?
#
loop_
_entity_poly.entity_id
_entity_poly.type
_entity_poly.pdbx_seq_one_letter_code
_entity_poly.pdbx_strand_id
1 'polypeptide(L)'
;MAASIETYLTVPCSVKAPLVTAARSGVAGPTRLDDLNLANAGIFDPDQYSDYRPADKSASLTFKHFVMEAGFIARMTDLLQSGQRLLSGLYSYRSLSRALPQVQSQQQENRTEMYQKTHQVLRPEIEKMRAFMEFRDRAVTVTTEVLAGLIPDVRDRDFFPSGRFLECLARVLDMFVVMDAVKNIKGSMNNDFSMYKR
;
A
#
# COMPACT_ATOMS: atom_id res chain seq x y z
N MET A 1 11.29 -36.69 50.37
CA MET A 1 12.19 -37.15 49.30
C MET A 1 11.50 -36.88 47.98
N ALA A 2 11.77 -35.71 47.39
CA ALA A 2 11.21 -35.29 46.12
C ALA A 2 12.20 -35.64 45.01
N ALA A 3 11.75 -36.37 43.99
CA ALA A 3 12.54 -36.77 42.84
C ALA A 3 12.38 -35.75 41.70
N SER A 4 13.53 -35.43 41.13
CA SER A 4 13.91 -34.53 40.04
C SER A 4 12.90 -34.32 38.89
N ILE A 5 12.68 -33.04 38.56
CA ILE A 5 12.14 -32.57 37.28
C ILE A 5 13.34 -32.28 36.36
N GLU A 6 13.36 -32.90 35.18
CA GLU A 6 14.41 -32.74 34.17
C GLU A 6 14.45 -31.31 33.62
N THR A 7 15.63 -30.72 33.72
CA THR A 7 16.01 -29.40 33.24
C THR A 7 16.27 -29.47 31.72
N TYR A 8 15.49 -28.74 30.92
CA TYR A 8 15.82 -28.51 29.52
C TYR A 8 17.15 -27.74 29.43
N LEU A 9 18.14 -28.35 28.78
CA LEU A 9 19.44 -27.77 28.44
C LEU A 9 19.26 -26.52 27.58
N THR A 10 19.37 -25.34 28.18
CA THR A 10 19.71 -24.11 27.46
C THR A 10 21.16 -24.23 27.01
N VAL A 11 21.38 -24.50 25.73
CA VAL A 11 22.70 -24.34 25.11
C VAL A 11 23.02 -22.84 25.12
N PRO A 12 24.12 -22.38 25.77
CA PRO A 12 24.51 -20.99 25.70
C PRO A 12 25.00 -20.69 24.28
N CYS A 13 24.16 -20.03 23.48
CA CYS A 13 24.62 -19.39 22.25
C CYS A 13 25.59 -18.28 22.66
N SER A 14 26.88 -18.46 22.39
CA SER A 14 27.88 -17.40 22.56
C SER A 14 27.70 -16.35 21.47
N VAL A 15 26.59 -15.61 21.50
CA VAL A 15 26.56 -14.30 20.87
C VAL A 15 27.46 -13.42 21.73
N LYS A 16 28.69 -13.18 21.26
CA LYS A 16 29.50 -12.07 21.77
C LYS A 16 28.77 -10.79 21.41
N ALA A 17 27.75 -10.45 22.20
CA ALA A 17 27.11 -9.16 22.14
C ALA A 17 28.18 -8.13 22.56
N PRO A 18 28.52 -7.14 21.72
CA PRO A 18 29.28 -6.00 22.19
C PRO A 18 28.32 -5.11 22.95
N LEU A 19 27.81 -5.57 24.09
CA LEU A 19 27.04 -4.74 24.99
C LEU A 19 28.03 -4.00 25.89
N VAL A 20 28.26 -2.74 25.50
CA VAL A 20 28.57 -1.65 26.41
C VAL A 20 29.92 -1.78 27.13
N THR A 21 31.03 -1.83 26.39
CA THR A 21 32.35 -1.44 26.93
C THR A 21 33.34 -1.12 25.82
N ALA A 22 33.14 0.00 25.12
CA ALA A 22 34.21 0.61 24.33
C ALA A 22 33.91 2.10 24.15
N ALA A 23 34.98 2.89 24.18
CA ALA A 23 35.01 4.34 24.25
C ALA A 23 34.06 5.04 23.25
N ARG A 24 33.53 6.18 23.69
CA ARG A 24 32.82 7.14 22.84
C ARG A 24 33.73 7.59 21.70
N SER A 25 33.67 6.92 20.55
CA SER A 25 34.06 7.53 19.29
C SER A 25 32.88 8.41 18.85
N GLY A 26 33.17 9.70 18.65
CA GLY A 26 32.16 10.66 18.21
C GLY A 26 31.71 10.31 16.80
N VAL A 27 30.53 9.71 16.68
CA VAL A 27 29.76 9.70 15.45
C VAL A 27 28.59 10.64 15.68
N ALA A 28 28.55 11.74 14.93
CA ALA A 28 27.50 12.75 14.97
C ALA A 28 26.21 12.20 14.32
N GLY A 29 25.60 11.21 14.97
CA GLY A 29 24.35 10.58 14.56
C GLY A 29 23.30 10.64 15.68
N PRO A 30 22.00 10.54 15.32
CA PRO A 30 20.90 10.59 16.28
C PRO A 30 21.07 9.52 17.38
N THR A 31 20.91 9.95 18.63
CA THR A 31 21.22 9.14 19.83
C THR A 31 20.03 8.33 20.34
N ARG A 32 18.83 8.60 19.82
CA ARG A 32 17.58 7.87 20.09
C ARG A 32 16.92 7.39 18.80
N LEU A 33 16.24 6.25 18.88
CA LEU A 33 15.47 5.68 17.77
C LEU A 33 14.41 6.66 17.23
N ASP A 34 13.87 7.49 18.12
CA ASP A 34 12.83 8.48 17.83
C ASP A 34 13.32 9.65 16.95
N ASP A 35 14.64 9.85 16.85
CA ASP A 35 15.26 10.92 16.06
C ASP A 35 15.59 10.47 14.61
N LEU A 36 15.38 9.19 14.29
CA LEU A 36 15.62 8.64 12.96
C LEU A 36 14.39 8.82 12.08
N ASN A 37 14.52 9.62 11.02
CA ASN A 37 13.52 9.64 9.96
C ASN A 37 13.63 8.35 9.13
N LEU A 38 12.86 7.31 9.47
CA LEU A 38 12.84 6.02 8.75
C LEU A 38 12.46 6.15 7.27
N ALA A 39 11.93 7.30 6.82
CA ALA A 39 11.68 7.56 5.39
C ALA A 39 12.93 8.03 4.64
N ASN A 40 14.05 8.29 5.33
CA ASN A 40 15.31 8.69 4.70
C ASN A 40 16.02 7.47 4.11
N ALA A 41 16.08 7.41 2.78
CA ALA A 41 16.70 6.30 2.03
C ALA A 41 18.16 6.03 2.41
N GLY A 42 18.88 7.03 2.93
CA GLY A 42 20.27 6.87 3.37
C GLY A 42 20.45 5.93 4.56
N ILE A 43 19.43 5.73 5.41
CA ILE A 43 19.49 4.81 6.56
C ILE A 43 19.57 3.34 6.10
N PHE A 44 19.07 3.05 4.90
CA PHE A 44 19.10 1.71 4.31
C PHE A 44 20.21 1.55 3.27
N ASP A 45 21.09 2.55 3.12
CA ASP A 45 22.20 2.50 2.20
C ASP A 45 23.17 1.39 2.66
N PRO A 46 23.33 0.30 1.89
CA PRO A 46 24.19 -0.83 2.28
C PRO A 46 25.64 -0.40 2.50
N ASP A 47 26.07 0.70 1.86
CA ASP A 47 27.44 1.19 1.92
C ASP A 47 27.71 2.01 3.19
N GLN A 48 26.67 2.53 3.88
CA GLN A 48 26.84 3.22 5.17
C GLN A 48 27.15 2.26 6.32
N TYR A 49 26.80 0.98 6.20
CA TYR A 49 27.20 -0.07 7.14
C TYR A 49 28.51 -0.74 6.71
N SER A 50 29.54 0.08 6.43
CA SER A 50 30.89 -0.37 6.06
C SER A 50 31.51 -1.33 7.09
N ASP A 51 31.18 -1.18 8.37
CA ASP A 51 31.70 -2.05 9.45
C ASP A 51 31.06 -3.45 9.46
N TYR A 52 29.93 -3.61 8.75
CA TYR A 52 29.26 -4.87 8.46
C TYR A 52 29.44 -5.26 7.00
N ARG A 53 30.62 -5.00 6.40
CA ARG A 53 30.97 -5.63 5.13
C ARG A 53 30.95 -7.15 5.35
N PRO A 54 29.94 -7.89 4.85
CA PRO A 54 29.93 -9.32 5.09
C PRO A 54 31.14 -9.88 4.37
N ALA A 55 31.97 -10.63 5.10
CA ALA A 55 33.11 -11.34 4.51
C ALA A 55 32.67 -12.24 3.33
N ASP A 56 31.39 -12.64 3.33
CA ASP A 56 30.76 -13.53 2.38
C ASP A 56 29.78 -12.79 1.45
N LYS A 57 29.96 -12.96 0.14
CA LYS A 57 29.09 -12.38 -0.91
C LYS A 57 27.61 -12.74 -0.75
N SER A 58 27.31 -13.89 -0.14
CA SER A 58 25.95 -14.39 0.11
C SER A 58 25.16 -13.49 1.07
N ALA A 59 25.75 -13.06 2.18
CA ALA A 59 25.05 -12.24 3.17
C ALA A 59 24.74 -10.81 2.66
N SER A 60 25.59 -10.25 1.80
CA SER A 60 25.30 -8.96 1.14
C SER A 60 24.13 -9.07 0.19
N LEU A 61 24.04 -10.18 -0.56
CA LEU A 61 22.95 -10.44 -1.49
C LEU A 61 21.61 -10.58 -0.72
N THR A 62 21.60 -11.36 0.36
CA THR A 62 20.44 -11.53 1.23
C THR A 62 19.93 -10.21 1.81
N PHE A 63 20.82 -9.33 2.29
CA PHE A 63 20.43 -8.02 2.81
C PHE A 63 19.75 -7.15 1.73
N LYS A 64 20.30 -7.15 0.50
CA LYS A 64 19.70 -6.42 -0.63
C LYS A 64 18.28 -6.90 -0.95
N HIS A 65 18.04 -8.21 -0.93
CA HIS A 65 16.68 -8.75 -1.15
C HIS A 65 15.70 -8.30 -0.07
N PHE A 66 16.10 -8.28 1.21
CA PHE A 66 15.21 -7.83 2.28
C PHE A 66 14.88 -6.34 2.19
N VAL A 67 15.86 -5.49 1.83
CA VAL A 67 15.61 -4.05 1.62
C VAL A 67 14.66 -3.83 0.45
N MET A 68 14.88 -4.53 -0.67
CA MET A 68 13.99 -4.51 -1.84
C MET A 68 12.57 -4.96 -1.50
N GLU A 69 12.44 -6.09 -0.80
CA GLU A 69 11.17 -6.66 -0.39
C GLU A 69 10.41 -5.72 0.56
N ALA A 70 11.10 -5.13 1.54
CA ALA A 70 10.51 -4.15 2.44
C ALA A 70 9.96 -2.94 1.68
N GLY A 71 10.69 -2.47 0.66
CA GLY A 71 10.22 -1.42 -0.25
C GLY A 71 8.95 -1.81 -1.02
N PHE A 72 8.85 -3.06 -1.48
CA PHE A 72 7.64 -3.55 -2.15
C PHE A 72 6.44 -3.65 -1.21
N ILE A 73 6.66 -4.15 0.03
CA ILE A 73 5.61 -4.22 1.06
C ILE A 73 5.10 -2.82 1.40
N ALA A 74 5.99 -1.83 1.54
CA ALA A 74 5.59 -0.46 1.81
C ALA A 74 4.69 0.09 0.69
N ARG A 75 5.11 -0.05 -0.58
CA ARG A 75 4.31 0.40 -1.73
C ARG A 75 2.94 -0.25 -1.83
N MET A 76 2.85 -1.56 -1.57
CA MET A 76 1.57 -2.27 -1.56
C MET A 76 0.68 -1.86 -0.37
N THR A 77 1.28 -1.55 0.78
CA THR A 77 0.56 -1.08 1.97
C THR A 77 -0.08 0.30 1.73
N ASP A 78 0.64 1.22 1.08
CA ASP A 78 0.12 2.53 0.69
C ASP A 78 -1.06 2.41 -0.29
N LEU A 79 -0.96 1.46 -1.21
CA LEU A 79 -2.02 1.12 -2.17
C LEU A 79 -3.26 0.59 -1.43
N LEU A 80 -3.10 -0.32 -0.48
CA LEU A 80 -4.19 -0.84 0.36
C LEU A 80 -4.89 0.28 1.15
N GLN A 81 -4.13 1.18 1.78
CA GLN A 81 -4.71 2.29 2.55
C GLN A 81 -5.48 3.27 1.66
N SER A 82 -4.98 3.51 0.45
CA SER A 82 -5.63 4.39 -0.53
C SER A 82 -6.90 3.74 -1.10
N GLY A 83 -6.84 2.44 -1.43
CA GLY A 83 -7.98 1.67 -1.91
C GLY A 83 -9.09 1.55 -0.86
N GLN A 84 -8.77 1.35 0.41
CA GLN A 84 -9.76 1.28 1.49
C GLN A 84 -10.56 2.58 1.64
N ARG A 85 -9.91 3.74 1.49
CA ARG A 85 -10.56 5.06 1.50
C ARG A 85 -11.54 5.21 0.34
N LEU A 86 -11.11 4.83 -0.86
CA LEU A 86 -11.95 4.88 -2.06
C LEU A 86 -13.11 3.89 -2.01
N LEU A 87 -12.88 2.68 -1.47
CA LEU A 87 -13.91 1.67 -1.26
C LEU A 87 -14.98 2.15 -0.29
N SER A 88 -14.58 2.80 0.82
CA SER A 88 -15.52 3.39 1.77
C SER A 88 -16.39 4.48 1.12
N GLY A 89 -15.78 5.34 0.30
CA GLY A 89 -16.48 6.32 -0.51
C GLY A 89 -17.48 5.68 -1.47
N LEU A 90 -17.05 4.66 -2.21
CA LEU A 90 -17.88 3.91 -3.15
C LEU A 90 -19.06 3.20 -2.47
N TYR A 91 -18.83 2.59 -1.31
CA TYR A 91 -19.87 1.91 -0.55
C TYR A 91 -20.96 2.89 -0.08
N SER A 92 -20.55 4.06 0.38
CA SER A 92 -21.45 5.15 0.81
C SER A 92 -22.11 5.91 -0.34
N TYR A 93 -21.71 5.65 -1.60
CA TYR A 93 -22.25 6.35 -2.77
C TYR A 93 -23.76 6.14 -2.90
N ARG A 94 -24.50 7.24 -3.07
CA ARG A 94 -25.96 7.25 -3.23
C ARG A 94 -26.33 8.09 -4.44
N SER A 95 -27.30 7.59 -5.22
CA SER A 95 -27.72 8.24 -6.47
C SER A 95 -28.21 9.66 -6.26
N LEU A 96 -27.64 10.61 -7.03
CA LEU A 96 -28.10 12.00 -7.09
C LEU A 96 -29.10 12.23 -8.22
N SER A 97 -29.05 11.46 -9.31
CA SER A 97 -29.99 11.61 -10.44
C SER A 97 -31.45 11.38 -10.07
N ARG A 98 -31.72 10.63 -9.00
CA ARG A 98 -33.07 10.43 -8.47
C ARG A 98 -33.59 11.62 -7.65
N ALA A 99 -32.70 12.41 -7.07
CA ALA A 99 -33.06 13.55 -6.24
C ALA A 99 -33.20 14.84 -7.06
N LEU A 100 -32.57 14.89 -8.24
CA LEU A 100 -32.59 16.07 -9.09
C LEU A 100 -33.88 16.16 -9.91
N PRO A 101 -34.46 17.37 -10.05
CA PRO A 101 -35.61 17.58 -10.92
C PRO A 101 -35.22 17.29 -12.38
N GLN A 102 -36.14 16.67 -13.12
CA GLN A 102 -35.94 16.33 -14.54
C GLN A 102 -36.69 17.30 -15.44
N VAL A 103 -36.12 17.58 -16.63
CA VAL A 103 -36.76 18.46 -17.62
C VAL A 103 -37.92 17.72 -18.23
N GLN A 104 -39.15 18.23 -18.06
CA GLN A 104 -40.35 17.56 -18.55
C GLN A 104 -40.67 17.93 -20.01
N SER A 105 -40.24 19.10 -20.49
CA SER A 105 -40.55 19.59 -21.83
C SER A 105 -39.45 20.49 -22.37
N GLN A 106 -39.26 20.49 -23.70
CA GLN A 106 -38.19 21.26 -24.32
C GLN A 106 -38.40 22.78 -24.25
N GLN A 107 -39.65 23.22 -24.11
CA GLN A 107 -40.07 24.63 -24.08
C GLN A 107 -40.04 25.25 -22.67
N GLN A 108 -39.55 24.51 -21.67
CA GLN A 108 -39.50 24.98 -20.29
C GLN A 108 -38.45 26.10 -20.12
N GLU A 109 -38.88 27.29 -19.69
CA GLU A 109 -38.02 28.49 -19.59
C GLU A 109 -36.81 28.31 -18.66
N ASN A 110 -36.99 27.60 -17.54
CA ASN A 110 -35.94 27.36 -16.54
C ASN A 110 -35.05 26.13 -16.85
N ARG A 111 -35.12 25.57 -18.07
CA ARG A 111 -34.33 24.40 -18.49
C ARG A 111 -32.82 24.62 -18.33
N THR A 112 -32.31 25.75 -18.80
CA THR A 112 -30.87 26.07 -18.79
C THR A 112 -30.36 26.20 -17.37
N GLU A 113 -31.10 26.87 -16.49
CA GLU A 113 -30.74 27.02 -15.08
C GLU A 113 -30.70 25.66 -14.39
N MET A 114 -31.68 24.79 -14.66
CA MET A 114 -31.75 23.47 -14.05
C MET A 114 -30.58 22.56 -14.47
N TYR A 115 -30.13 22.63 -15.72
CA TYR A 115 -28.92 21.92 -16.16
C TYR A 115 -27.65 22.48 -15.51
N GLN A 116 -27.53 23.81 -15.41
CA GLN A 116 -26.39 24.42 -14.73
C GLN A 116 -26.29 23.98 -13.27
N LYS A 117 -27.41 23.96 -12.54
CA LYS A 117 -27.47 23.46 -11.15
C LYS A 117 -27.19 21.97 -11.06
N THR A 118 -27.76 21.16 -11.95
CA THR A 118 -27.50 19.72 -12.05
C THR A 118 -26.02 19.44 -12.24
N HIS A 119 -25.38 20.14 -13.16
CA HIS A 119 -23.95 20.02 -13.43
C HIS A 119 -23.10 20.47 -12.23
N GLN A 120 -23.47 21.57 -11.56
CA GLN A 120 -22.79 22.04 -10.35
C GLN A 120 -22.81 20.99 -9.22
N VAL A 121 -23.95 20.32 -9.03
CA VAL A 121 -24.14 19.30 -7.97
C VAL A 121 -23.47 17.97 -8.31
N LEU A 122 -23.54 17.53 -9.58
CA LEU A 122 -22.98 16.25 -10.00
C LEU A 122 -21.45 16.28 -10.19
N ARG A 123 -20.87 17.45 -10.53
CA ARG A 123 -19.42 17.61 -10.74
C ARG A 123 -18.55 16.98 -9.64
N PRO A 124 -18.73 17.25 -8.33
CA PRO A 124 -17.90 16.66 -7.29
C PRO A 124 -18.06 15.14 -7.17
N GLU A 125 -19.21 14.57 -7.54
CA GLU A 125 -19.37 13.11 -7.56
C GLU A 125 -18.64 12.47 -8.74
N ILE A 126 -18.69 13.09 -9.92
CA ILE A 126 -17.95 12.60 -11.10
C ILE A 126 -16.43 12.70 -10.88
N GLU A 127 -15.98 13.73 -10.17
CA GLU A 127 -14.59 13.87 -9.73
C GLU A 127 -14.13 12.66 -8.91
N LYS A 128 -14.95 12.18 -7.96
CA LYS A 128 -14.64 10.96 -7.19
C LYS A 128 -14.59 9.71 -8.08
N MET A 129 -15.47 9.62 -9.09
CA MET A 129 -15.41 8.52 -10.07
C MET A 129 -14.11 8.57 -10.87
N ARG A 130 -13.64 9.76 -11.26
CA ARG A 130 -12.35 9.92 -11.93
C ARG A 130 -11.20 9.49 -11.03
N ALA A 131 -11.19 9.92 -9.77
CA ALA A 131 -10.17 9.51 -8.80
C ALA A 131 -10.13 7.97 -8.60
N PHE A 132 -11.29 7.31 -8.67
CA PHE A 132 -11.37 5.85 -8.63
C PHE A 132 -10.76 5.19 -9.87
N MET A 133 -11.02 5.73 -11.06
CA MET A 133 -10.43 5.25 -12.32
C MET A 133 -8.90 5.45 -12.34
N GLU A 134 -8.41 6.61 -11.92
CA GLU A 134 -6.98 6.88 -11.79
C GLU A 134 -6.33 5.94 -10.77
N PHE A 135 -7.02 5.65 -9.66
CA PHE A 135 -6.53 4.68 -8.68
C PHE A 135 -6.43 3.28 -9.27
N ARG A 136 -7.41 2.82 -10.05
CA ARG A 136 -7.35 1.53 -10.74
C ARG A 136 -6.07 1.43 -11.58
N ASP A 137 -5.81 2.42 -12.41
CA ASP A 137 -4.66 2.42 -13.31
C ASP A 137 -3.34 2.42 -12.52
N ARG A 138 -3.24 3.28 -11.50
CA ARG A 138 -2.08 3.27 -10.58
C ARG A 138 -1.91 1.92 -9.88
N ALA A 139 -2.99 1.31 -9.41
CA ALA A 139 -2.92 0.08 -8.65
C ALA A 139 -2.46 -1.11 -9.50
N VAL A 140 -2.92 -1.19 -10.76
CA VAL A 140 -2.45 -2.18 -11.74
C VAL A 140 -0.96 -1.99 -12.03
N THR A 141 -0.53 -0.75 -12.29
CA THR A 141 0.88 -0.44 -12.55
C THR A 141 1.78 -0.84 -11.38
N VAL A 142 1.47 -0.38 -10.16
CA VAL A 142 2.28 -0.68 -8.96
C VAL A 142 2.34 -2.18 -8.69
N THR A 143 1.22 -2.89 -8.80
CA THR A 143 1.19 -4.35 -8.57
C THR A 143 2.01 -5.09 -9.62
N THR A 144 1.93 -4.66 -10.89
CA THR A 144 2.70 -5.26 -11.98
C THR A 144 4.20 -5.01 -11.81
N GLU A 145 4.60 -3.80 -11.42
CA GLU A 145 6.00 -3.46 -11.14
C GLU A 145 6.58 -4.28 -9.97
N VAL A 146 5.83 -4.44 -8.89
CA VAL A 146 6.24 -5.26 -7.74
C VAL A 146 6.42 -6.72 -8.14
N LEU A 147 5.48 -7.28 -8.91
CA LEU A 147 5.59 -8.65 -9.40
C LEU A 147 6.75 -8.81 -10.40
N ALA A 148 6.92 -7.87 -11.33
CA ALA A 148 8.01 -7.90 -12.31
C ALA A 148 9.38 -7.81 -11.63
N GLY A 149 9.53 -7.01 -10.57
CA GLY A 149 10.74 -6.92 -9.78
C GLY A 149 11.09 -8.21 -9.02
N LEU A 150 10.10 -9.06 -8.74
CA LEU A 150 10.27 -10.30 -7.99
C LEU A 150 10.55 -11.54 -8.87
N ILE A 151 10.14 -11.50 -10.15
CA ILE A 151 10.29 -12.64 -11.08
C ILE A 151 11.75 -13.14 -11.22
N PRO A 152 12.78 -12.29 -11.37
CA PRO A 152 14.16 -12.75 -11.52
C PRO A 152 14.61 -13.58 -10.31
N ASP A 153 14.40 -13.04 -9.11
CA ASP A 153 14.82 -13.66 -7.84
C ASP A 153 14.15 -15.03 -7.60
N VAL A 154 12.87 -15.13 -7.97
CA VAL A 154 12.10 -16.38 -7.84
C VAL A 154 12.49 -17.40 -8.91
N ARG A 155 12.76 -16.94 -10.14
CA ARG A 155 13.13 -17.81 -11.27
C ARG A 155 14.48 -18.48 -11.03
N ASP A 156 15.44 -17.68 -10.56
CA ASP A 156 16.83 -18.13 -10.41
C ASP A 156 17.00 -18.94 -9.10
N ARG A 157 15.92 -19.11 -8.31
CA ARG A 157 15.85 -19.85 -7.03
C ARG A 157 16.76 -19.28 -5.94
N ASP A 158 17.24 -18.07 -6.13
CA ASP A 158 18.14 -17.38 -5.20
C ASP A 158 17.40 -16.93 -3.93
N PHE A 159 16.11 -16.61 -4.07
CA PHE A 159 15.31 -16.10 -2.95
C PHE A 159 13.83 -16.46 -3.09
N PHE A 160 13.18 -16.77 -1.96
CA PHE A 160 11.73 -16.97 -1.89
C PHE A 160 11.10 -15.83 -1.08
N PRO A 161 9.97 -15.26 -1.53
CA PRO A 161 9.33 -14.13 -0.84
C PRO A 161 8.94 -14.49 0.58
N SER A 162 9.05 -13.52 1.49
CA SER A 162 8.62 -13.68 2.88
C SER A 162 7.10 -13.90 2.97
N GLY A 163 6.65 -14.54 4.04
CA GLY A 163 5.23 -14.73 4.30
C GLY A 163 4.45 -13.41 4.40
N ARG A 164 5.09 -12.34 4.90
CA ARG A 164 4.51 -10.99 4.97
C ARG A 164 4.22 -10.41 3.59
N PHE A 165 5.14 -10.60 2.64
CA PHE A 165 4.96 -10.16 1.26
C PHE A 165 3.78 -10.88 0.61
N LEU A 166 3.72 -12.22 0.75
CA LEU A 166 2.63 -13.03 0.20
C LEU A 166 1.27 -12.66 0.80
N GLU A 167 1.22 -12.39 2.10
CA GLU A 167 0.01 -11.91 2.78
C GLU A 167 -0.42 -10.54 2.25
N CYS A 168 0.54 -9.61 2.06
CA CYS A 168 0.26 -8.29 1.51
C CYS A 168 -0.30 -8.37 0.09
N LEU A 169 0.32 -9.20 -0.76
CA LEU A 169 -0.15 -9.47 -2.13
C LEU A 169 -1.57 -10.05 -2.13
N ALA A 170 -1.85 -11.03 -1.25
CA ALA A 170 -3.19 -11.60 -1.13
C ALA A 170 -4.23 -10.55 -0.76
N ARG A 171 -3.92 -9.62 0.16
CA ARG A 171 -4.82 -8.51 0.52
C ARG A 171 -5.04 -7.53 -0.64
N VAL A 172 -4.01 -7.25 -1.46
CA VAL A 172 -4.16 -6.40 -2.65
C VAL A 172 -5.11 -7.03 -3.66
N LEU A 173 -4.98 -8.34 -3.90
CA LEU A 173 -5.87 -9.08 -4.79
C LEU A 173 -7.30 -9.13 -4.25
N ASP A 174 -7.48 -9.37 -2.94
CA ASP A 174 -8.78 -9.32 -2.27
C ASP A 174 -9.45 -7.94 -2.44
N MET A 175 -8.68 -6.87 -2.24
CA MET A 175 -9.16 -5.50 -2.45
C MET A 175 -9.66 -5.28 -3.89
N PHE A 176 -8.98 -5.82 -4.91
CA PHE A 176 -9.46 -5.72 -6.31
C PHE A 176 -10.80 -6.41 -6.52
N VAL A 177 -10.97 -7.61 -5.97
CA VAL A 177 -12.23 -8.37 -6.06
C VAL A 177 -13.35 -7.61 -5.38
N VAL A 178 -13.13 -7.12 -4.16
CA VAL A 178 -14.13 -6.38 -3.39
C VAL A 178 -14.49 -5.06 -4.08
N MET A 179 -13.51 -4.32 -4.59
CA MET A 179 -13.76 -3.05 -5.30
C MET A 179 -14.58 -3.25 -6.57
N ASP A 180 -14.30 -4.28 -7.38
CA ASP A 180 -15.11 -4.55 -8.58
C ASP A 180 -16.53 -5.02 -8.22
N ALA A 181 -16.67 -5.85 -7.19
CA ALA A 181 -17.98 -6.28 -6.71
C ALA A 181 -18.85 -5.10 -6.26
N VAL A 182 -18.32 -4.19 -5.44
CA VAL A 182 -19.06 -2.99 -4.99
C VAL A 182 -19.38 -2.07 -6.16
N LYS A 183 -18.45 -1.88 -7.10
CA LYS A 183 -18.69 -1.09 -8.32
C LYS A 183 -19.83 -1.69 -9.15
N ASN A 184 -19.89 -3.02 -9.29
CA ASN A 184 -20.97 -3.69 -10.05
C ASN A 184 -22.33 -3.59 -9.34
N ILE A 185 -22.37 -3.61 -8.01
CA ILE A 185 -23.61 -3.40 -7.23
C ILE A 185 -24.12 -1.95 -7.38
N LYS A 186 -23.22 -0.97 -7.52
CA LYS A 186 -23.56 0.47 -7.57
C LYS A 186 -23.91 0.96 -8.98
N GLY A 187 -24.90 0.34 -9.61
CA GLY A 187 -25.39 0.75 -10.95
C GLY A 187 -25.88 2.20 -11.07
N SER A 188 -26.19 2.87 -9.95
CA SER A 188 -26.59 4.28 -9.94
C SER A 188 -25.49 5.25 -10.41
N MET A 189 -24.22 4.87 -10.31
CA MET A 189 -23.11 5.72 -10.75
C MET A 189 -23.16 5.99 -12.25
N ASN A 190 -23.52 4.97 -13.05
CA ASN A 190 -23.67 5.13 -14.49
C ASN A 190 -24.83 6.06 -14.85
N ASN A 191 -25.90 6.04 -14.05
CA ASN A 191 -27.05 6.94 -14.24
C ASN A 191 -26.67 8.39 -13.92
N ASP A 192 -25.96 8.62 -12.83
CA ASP A 192 -25.50 9.95 -12.41
C ASP A 192 -24.50 10.51 -13.43
N PHE A 193 -23.58 9.70 -13.94
CA PHE A 193 -22.67 10.09 -15.03
C PHE A 193 -23.42 10.39 -16.33
N SER A 194 -24.40 9.55 -16.69
CA SER A 194 -25.23 9.78 -17.87
C SER A 194 -26.03 11.08 -17.78
N MET A 195 -26.53 11.42 -16.58
CA MET A 195 -27.23 12.68 -16.33
C MET A 195 -26.28 13.87 -16.38
N TYR A 196 -25.05 13.75 -15.88
CA TYR A 196 -24.03 14.80 -15.97
C TYR A 196 -23.62 15.13 -17.41
N LYS A 197 -23.60 14.11 -18.29
CA LYS A 197 -23.24 14.26 -19.70
C LYS A 197 -24.35 14.90 -20.55
N ARG A 198 -25.60 14.77 -20.13
CA ARG A 198 -26.78 15.31 -20.81
C ARG A 198 -26.91 16.81 -20.57
#